data_AF-A0A6L4ACT9-F1
#
_entry.id   AF-A0A6L4ACT9-F1
#
_cell.length_a   1.000
_cell.length_b   1.000
_cell.length_c   1.000
_cell.angle_alpha   90.00
_cell.angle_beta   90.00
_cell.angle_gamma   90.00
#
_symmetry.space_group_name_H-M   'P 1'
#
loop_
_entity.id
_entity.type
_entity.pdbx_description
1 polymer ?
#
loop_
_entity_poly.entity_id
_entity_poly.type
_entity_poly.pdbx_seq_one_letter_code
_entity_poly.pdbx_strand_id
1 'polypeptide(L)' 'HTGFSQALKVEHLADFAEIAGMEFLRINEQTDLHDFKNELRWNEVYYQFSSH' A
#
# COMPACT_ATOMS: atom_id res chain seq x y z
N HIS A 1 -16.60 0.98 -0.48
CA HIS A 1 -16.93 -0.44 -0.71
C HIS A 1 -15.62 -1.23 -0.75
N THR A 2 -15.58 -2.45 -0.21
CA THR A 2 -14.39 -3.30 -0.16
C THR A 2 -14.59 -4.55 -1.03
N GLY A 3 -13.50 -5.11 -1.54
CA GLY A 3 -13.49 -6.41 -2.21
C GLY A 3 -12.89 -7.47 -1.31
N PHE A 4 -13.59 -8.58 -1.10
CA PHE A 4 -13.08 -9.75 -0.38
C PHE A 4 -12.72 -10.85 -1.38
N SER A 5 -11.58 -11.51 -1.19
CA SER A 5 -11.14 -12.61 -2.05
C SER A 5 -10.36 -13.65 -1.26
N GLN A 6 -10.58 -14.93 -1.58
CA GLN A 6 -9.76 -16.06 -1.12
C GLN A 6 -8.80 -16.56 -2.21
N ALA A 7 -9.03 -16.15 -3.47
CA ALA A 7 -8.22 -16.56 -4.60
C ALA A 7 -7.00 -15.65 -4.82
N LEU A 8 -7.12 -14.38 -4.41
CA LEU A 8 -6.05 -13.39 -4.54
C LEU A 8 -5.18 -13.39 -3.28
N LYS A 9 -3.86 -13.36 -3.50
CA LYS A 9 -2.88 -13.12 -2.46
C LYS A 9 -2.51 -11.64 -2.41
N VAL A 10 -1.87 -11.25 -1.31
CA VAL A 10 -1.44 -9.87 -1.10
C VAL A 10 -0.40 -9.43 -2.12
N GLU A 11 0.46 -10.34 -2.56
CA GLU A 11 1.50 -10.07 -3.57
C GLU A 11 0.87 -9.64 -4.90
N HIS A 12 -0.24 -10.28 -5.32
CA HIS A 12 -0.94 -9.88 -6.54
C HIS A 12 -1.46 -8.44 -6.48
N LEU A 13 -1.88 -7.98 -5.30
CA LEU A 13 -2.37 -6.61 -5.11
C LEU A 13 -1.22 -5.60 -5.04
N ALA A 14 -0.09 -5.99 -4.45
CA ALA A 14 1.12 -5.19 -4.44
C ALA A 14 1.67 -4.99 -5.85
N ASP A 15 1.82 -6.07 -6.62
CA ASP A 15 2.28 -6.02 -8.02
C ASP A 15 1.34 -5.16 -8.87
N PHE A 16 0.02 -5.30 -8.68
CA PHE A 16 -0.97 -4.49 -9.37
C PHE A 16 -0.80 -3.00 -9.08
N ALA A 17 -0.61 -2.63 -7.81
CA ALA A 17 -0.44 -1.24 -7.42
C ALA A 17 0.87 -0.65 -7.96
N GLU A 18 1.96 -1.40 -7.96
CA GLU A 18 3.23 -0.98 -8.56
C GLU A 18 3.08 -0.70 -10.06
N ILE A 19 2.50 -1.64 -10.81
CA ILE A 19 2.26 -1.49 -12.25
C ILE A 19 1.36 -0.28 -12.54
N ALA A 20 0.36 -0.05 -11.69
CA ALA A 20 -0.57 1.07 -11.83
C ALA A 20 -0.01 2.42 -11.32
N GLY A 21 1.20 2.44 -10.72
CA GLY A 21 1.77 3.64 -10.10
C GLY A 21 0.95 4.14 -8.90
N MET A 22 0.28 3.23 -8.20
CA MET A 22 -0.58 3.53 -7.05
C MET A 22 0.14 3.23 -5.74
N GLU A 23 -0.23 3.96 -4.68
CA GLU A 23 0.17 3.61 -3.31
C GLU A 23 -0.50 2.31 -2.87
N PHE A 24 0.28 1.45 -2.21
CA PHE A 24 -0.20 0.23 -1.58
C PHE A 24 0.30 0.12 -0.14
N LEU A 25 -0.63 -0.16 0.77
CA LEU A 25 -0.35 -0.36 2.20
C LEU A 25 -0.95 -1.68 2.66
N ARG A 26 -0.11 -2.51 3.29
CA ARG A 26 -0.52 -3.81 3.82
C ARG A 26 -0.80 -3.69 5.32
N ILE A 27 -2.00 -4.12 5.72
CA ILE A 27 -2.38 -4.26 7.13
C ILE A 27 -2.59 -5.75 7.44
N ASN A 28 -1.82 -6.29 8.39
CA ASN A 28 -1.87 -7.67 8.83
C ASN A 28 -1.39 -7.82 10.29
N GLU A 29 -1.17 -9.04 10.76
CA GLU A 29 -0.76 -9.32 12.13
C GLU A 29 0.63 -8.80 12.52
N GLN A 30 1.47 -8.45 11.54
CA GLN A 30 2.80 -7.89 11.74
C GLN A 30 2.81 -6.36 11.68
N THR A 31 1.67 -5.71 11.44
CA THR A 31 1.61 -4.25 11.35
C THR A 31 1.83 -3.60 12.72
N ASP A 32 2.92 -2.84 12.85
CA ASP A 32 3.12 -1.93 13.98
C ASP A 32 2.55 -0.53 13.65
N LEU A 33 1.79 0.04 14.58
CA LEU A 33 1.09 1.31 14.36
C LEU A 33 2.03 2.52 14.26
N HIS A 34 3.18 2.47 14.92
CA HIS A 34 4.16 3.55 14.84
C HIS A 34 4.84 3.52 13.47
N ASP A 35 5.29 2.35 13.03
CA ASP A 35 5.97 2.20 11.75
C ASP A 35 5.02 2.46 10.58
N PHE A 36 3.78 1.96 10.65
CA PHE A 36 2.76 2.23 9.63
C PHE A 36 2.44 3.72 9.45
N LYS A 37 2.44 4.50 10.54
CA LYS A 37 2.26 5.96 10.47
C LYS A 37 3.46 6.66 9.82
N ASN A 38 4.66 6.13 9.99
CA ASN A 38 5.85 6.68 9.35
C ASN A 38 5.85 6.36 7.85
N GLU A 39 5.49 5.13 7.47
CA GLU A 39 5.29 4.74 6.07
C GLU A 39 4.32 5.67 5.34
N LEU A 40 3.15 5.94 5.93
CA LEU A 40 2.17 6.89 5.38
C LEU A 40 2.77 8.27 5.09
N ARG A 41 3.55 8.82 6.03
CA ARG A 41 4.17 10.15 5.87
C ARG A 41 5.23 10.15 4.77
N TRP A 42 6.03 9.10 4.67
CA TRP A 42 7.05 8.98 3.63
C TRP A 42 6.43 8.78 2.25
N ASN A 43 5.38 7.96 2.16
CA ASN A 43 4.64 7.73 0.93
C ASN A 43 3.95 9.01 0.44
N GLU A 44 3.29 9.76 1.33
CA GLU A 44 2.64 11.03 0.96
C GLU A 44 3.63 11.97 0.26
N VAL A 45 4.82 12.13 0.83
CA VAL A 45 5.90 12.94 0.25
C VAL A 45 6.35 12.37 -1.10
N TYR A 46 6.60 11.06 -1.17
CA TYR A 46 7.07 10.40 -2.39
C TYR A 46 6.08 10.53 -3.55
N TYR A 47 4.79 10.27 -3.32
CA TYR A 47 3.76 10.33 -4.37
C TYR A 47 3.39 11.77 -4.75
N GLN A 48 3.49 12.75 -3.84
CA GLN A 48 3.36 14.17 -4.18
C GLN A 48 4.47 14.65 -5.12
N PHE A 49 5.72 14.21 -4.91
CA PHE A 49 6.83 14.58 -5.79
C PHE A 49 6.85 13.81 -7.11
N SER A 50 6.37 12.56 -7.13
CA SER A 50 6.37 11.70 -8.33
C SER A 50 5.23 11.99 -9.32
N SER A 51 4.24 12.79 -8.91
CA SER A 51 3.09 13.17 -9.74
C SER A 51 3.30 14.48 -10.54
N HIS A 52 4.54 14.99 -10.58
CA HIS A 52 5.01 16.12 -11.38
C HIS A 52 6.14 15.68 -12.31
#